data_AF-A0A6J6BAA1-F1
#
_entry.id   AF-A0A6J6BAA1-F1
#
_cell.length_a   1.000
_cell.length_b   1.000
_cell.length_c   1.000
_cell.angle_alpha   90.00
_cell.angle_beta   90.00
_cell.angle_gamma   90.00
#
_symmetry.space_group_name_H-M   'P 1'
#
loop_
_entity.id
_entity.type
_entity.pdbx_description
1 polymer ?
#
loop_
_entity_poly.entity_id
_entity_poly.type
_entity_poly.pdbx_seq_one_letter_code
_entity_poly.pdbx_strand_id
1 'polypeptide(L)'
;MEQYPDRIGYLHLKQVHPDILAETLKNDLPFVEAVAKGVMTEPGGAGIPEFAPILELAAKINADMFAIVEQDMYGCDVDFPGPIAKRTRDHIASCTHAARFI
;
A
#
# COMPACT_ATOMS: atom_id res chain seq x y z
N MET A 1 6.30 0.39 14.07
CA MET A 1 7.61 -0.14 13.66
C MET A 1 8.67 0.03 14.75
N GLU A 2 8.75 1.19 15.40
CA GLU A 2 9.77 1.48 16.44
C GLU A 2 9.62 0.71 17.76
N GLN A 3 8.38 0.39 18.18
CA GLN A 3 8.15 -0.28 19.47
C GLN A 3 8.47 -1.78 19.45
N TYR A 4 8.36 -2.42 18.28
CA TYR A 4 8.52 -3.88 18.12
C TYR A 4 9.31 -4.23 16.85
N PRO A 5 10.51 -3.68 16.63
CA PRO A 5 11.27 -3.87 15.40
C PRO A 5 11.62 -5.35 15.14
N ASP A 6 12.02 -6.07 16.20
CA ASP A 6 12.43 -7.49 16.12
C ASP A 6 11.27 -8.45 15.79
N ARG A 7 10.03 -7.95 15.73
CA ARG A 7 8.82 -8.72 15.42
C ARG A 7 8.32 -8.53 13.99
N ILE A 8 8.98 -7.69 13.19
CA ILE A 8 8.57 -7.36 11.82
C ILE A 8 9.42 -8.19 10.85
N GLY A 9 8.82 -9.23 10.26
CA GLY A 9 9.50 -10.10 9.29
C GLY A 9 9.45 -9.60 7.85
N TYR A 10 8.35 -8.96 7.45
CA TYR A 10 8.10 -8.45 6.11
C TYR A 10 6.91 -7.47 6.14
N LEU A 11 6.66 -6.76 5.03
CA LEU A 11 5.60 -5.76 4.92
C LEU A 11 4.57 -6.09 3.82
N HIS A 12 3.31 -5.77 4.08
CA HIS A 12 2.32 -5.52 3.03
C HIS A 12 2.18 -4.00 2.88
N LEU A 13 2.46 -3.48 1.69
CA LEU A 13 2.33 -2.07 1.34
C LEU A 13 0.97 -1.86 0.69
N LYS A 14 0.05 -1.34 1.47
CA LYS A 14 -1.31 -0.98 1.08
C LYS A 14 -1.53 0.50 1.35
N GLN A 15 -2.23 1.17 0.44
CA GLN A 15 -2.73 2.52 0.70
C GLN A 15 -4.26 2.52 0.76
N VAL A 16 -4.79 3.39 1.60
CA VAL A 16 -6.23 3.65 1.72
C VAL A 16 -6.57 5.04 1.23
N HIS A 17 -7.72 5.20 0.56
CA HIS A 17 -8.25 6.52 0.23
C HIS A 17 -8.92 7.12 1.47
N PRO A 18 -8.44 8.26 2.02
CA PRO A 18 -8.89 8.77 3.31
C PRO A 18 -10.37 9.16 3.33
N ASP A 19 -10.87 9.81 2.28
CA ASP A 19 -12.27 10.24 2.22
C ASP A 19 -13.26 9.06 2.15
N ILE A 20 -12.90 8.03 1.37
CA ILE A 20 -13.72 6.81 1.23
C ILE A 20 -13.67 5.99 2.51
N LEU A 21 -12.52 5.97 3.20
CA LEU A 21 -12.39 5.37 4.53
C LEU A 21 -13.30 6.10 5.53
N ALA A 22 -13.32 7.43 5.51
CA ALA A 22 -14.19 8.22 6.39
C ALA A 22 -15.67 7.94 6.13
N GLU A 23 -16.10 7.84 4.87
CA GLU A 23 -17.46 7.42 4.50
C GLU A 23 -17.76 5.99 4.97
N THR A 24 -16.83 5.08 4.74
CA THR A 24 -16.95 3.66 5.13
C THR A 24 -17.18 3.52 6.62
N LEU A 25 -16.37 4.20 7.43
CA LEU A 25 -16.47 4.16 8.89
C LEU A 25 -17.74 4.86 9.39
N LYS A 26 -18.13 5.99 8.76
CA LYS A 26 -19.35 6.72 9.12
C LYS A 26 -20.61 5.87 8.91
N ASN A 27 -20.64 5.08 7.84
CA ASN A 27 -21.82 4.33 7.42
C ASN A 27 -21.74 2.83 7.73
N ASP A 28 -20.69 2.38 8.41
CA ASP A 28 -20.44 0.96 8.73
C ASP A 28 -20.53 0.05 7.50
N LEU A 29 -19.91 0.48 6.39
CA LEU A 29 -19.97 -0.27 5.14
C LEU A 29 -19.18 -1.59 5.26
N PRO A 30 -19.72 -2.71 4.75
CA PRO A 30 -18.97 -3.95 4.62
C PRO A 30 -17.67 -3.74 3.82
N PHE A 31 -16.60 -4.43 4.19
CA PHE A 31 -15.29 -4.27 3.56
C PHE A 31 -15.32 -4.44 2.03
N VAL A 32 -16.06 -5.44 1.54
CA VAL A 32 -16.19 -5.70 0.09
C VAL A 32 -16.84 -4.51 -0.62
N GLU A 33 -17.83 -3.85 -0.01
CA GLU A 33 -18.46 -2.65 -0.55
C GLU A 33 -17.50 -1.45 -0.53
N ALA A 34 -16.74 -1.29 0.56
CA ALA A 34 -15.74 -0.24 0.67
C ALA A 34 -14.62 -0.41 -0.38
N VAL A 35 -14.18 -1.65 -0.64
CA VAL A 35 -13.22 -1.98 -1.71
C VAL A 35 -13.80 -1.68 -3.08
N ALA A 36 -15.06 -2.05 -3.34
CA ALA A 36 -15.74 -1.71 -4.59
C ALA A 36 -15.86 -0.19 -4.81
N LYS A 37 -15.94 0.59 -3.72
CA LYS A 37 -15.89 2.06 -3.74
C LYS A 37 -14.48 2.63 -3.93
N GLY A 38 -13.42 1.81 -3.82
CA GLY A 38 -12.02 2.23 -3.98
C GLY A 38 -11.30 2.58 -2.68
N VAL A 39 -11.77 2.10 -1.52
CA VAL A 39 -11.09 2.38 -0.24
C VAL A 39 -9.65 1.88 -0.23
N MET A 40 -9.38 0.71 -0.83
CA MET A 40 -8.04 0.17 -1.06
C MET A 40 -7.55 0.69 -2.42
N THR A 41 -6.83 1.80 -2.39
CA THR A 41 -6.58 2.62 -3.59
C THR A 41 -5.24 2.31 -4.24
N GLU A 42 -5.10 2.71 -5.49
CA GLU A 42 -3.84 2.61 -6.23
C GLU A 42 -2.75 3.38 -5.49
N PRO A 43 -1.61 2.73 -5.18
CA PRO A 43 -0.54 3.41 -4.50
C PRO A 43 0.14 4.50 -5.34
N GLY A 44 0.36 5.66 -4.73
CA GLY A 44 0.96 6.85 -5.34
C GLY A 44 -0.03 7.93 -5.80
N GLY A 45 -1.34 7.68 -5.65
CA GLY A 45 -2.39 8.67 -5.82
C GLY A 45 -2.73 9.39 -4.50
N ALA A 46 -4.02 9.54 -4.20
CA ALA A 46 -4.52 10.12 -2.95
C ALA A 46 -4.42 9.16 -1.73
N GLY A 47 -3.65 8.08 -1.87
CA GLY A 47 -3.55 7.02 -0.88
C GLY A 47 -2.65 7.39 0.31
N ILE A 48 -3.04 6.95 1.51
CA ILE A 48 -2.23 7.04 2.72
C ILE A 48 -1.99 5.65 3.32
N PRO A 49 -0.88 5.42 4.06
CA PRO A 49 0.22 6.33 4.35
C PRO A 49 1.20 6.48 3.17
N GLU A 50 2.02 7.53 3.17
CA GLU A 50 3.16 7.63 2.25
C GLU A 50 4.14 6.48 2.47
N PHE A 51 4.69 5.92 1.38
CA PHE A 51 5.57 4.75 1.48
C PHE A 51 7.01 5.07 1.86
N ALA A 52 7.57 6.21 1.44
CA ALA A 52 8.98 6.51 1.69
C ALA A 52 9.39 6.44 3.18
N PRO A 53 8.66 7.06 4.13
CA PRO A 53 9.00 6.96 5.55
C PRO A 53 8.94 5.53 6.11
N ILE A 54 7.99 4.73 5.62
CA ILE A 54 7.79 3.34 6.04
C ILE A 54 8.94 2.47 5.54
N LEU A 55 9.32 2.62 4.27
CA LEU A 55 10.39 1.86 3.62
C LEU A 55 11.76 2.19 4.20
N GLU A 56 12.03 3.47 4.49
CA GLU A 56 13.28 3.90 5.12
C GLU A 56 13.41 3.37 6.54
N LEU A 57 12.30 3.30 7.28
CA LEU A 57 12.30 2.70 8.62
C LEU A 57 12.45 1.18 8.54
N ALA A 58 11.82 0.52 7.56
CA ALA A 58 11.99 -0.91 7.31
C ALA A 58 13.46 -1.27 7.07
N ALA A 59 14.14 -0.49 6.22
CA ALA A 59 15.54 -0.68 5.89
C ALA A 59 16.48 -0.49 7.11
N LYS A 60 16.10 0.34 8.09
CA LYS A 60 16.84 0.48 9.37
C LYS A 60 16.66 -0.74 10.27
N ILE A 61 15.49 -1.39 10.24
CA ILE A 61 15.21 -2.60 11.02
C ILE A 61 15.93 -3.81 10.42
N ASN A 62 15.76 -4.00 9.12
CA ASN A 62 16.46 -5.02 8.35
C ASN A 62 16.62 -4.51 6.91
N ALA A 63 17.85 -4.30 6.47
CA ALA A 63 18.13 -3.80 5.13
C ALA A 63 17.53 -4.70 4.04
N ASP A 64 17.45 -6.01 4.28
CA ASP A 64 16.92 -7.01 3.36
C ASP A 64 15.45 -7.39 3.66
N MET A 65 14.72 -6.51 4.37
CA MET A 65 13.30 -6.72 4.63
C MET A 65 12.51 -6.83 3.33
N PHE A 66 11.78 -7.93 3.20
CA PHE A 66 10.89 -8.14 2.08
C PHE A 66 9.59 -7.34 2.23
N ALA A 67 9.07 -6.83 1.12
CA ALA A 67 7.79 -6.14 1.08
C ALA A 67 7.00 -6.53 -0.18
N ILE A 68 5.69 -6.66 -0.04
CA ILE A 68 4.75 -6.91 -1.14
C ILE A 68 3.83 -5.71 -1.26
N VAL A 69 3.66 -5.18 -2.48
CA VAL A 69 2.59 -4.24 -2.78
C VAL A 69 1.29 -5.00 -2.91
N GLU A 70 0.24 -4.56 -2.20
CA GLU A 70 -1.07 -5.20 -2.26
C GLU A 70 -2.16 -4.15 -2.47
N GLN A 71 -3.10 -4.43 -3.36
CA GLN A 71 -4.32 -3.66 -3.55
C GLN A 71 -5.49 -4.63 -3.72
N ASP A 72 -6.54 -4.46 -2.92
CA ASP A 72 -7.74 -5.29 -3.02
C ASP A 72 -8.58 -4.83 -4.22
N MET A 73 -8.87 -5.74 -5.15
CA MET A 73 -9.56 -5.43 -6.42
C MET A 73 -10.55 -6.54 -6.79
N TYR A 74 -11.61 -6.70 -5.98
CA TYR A 74 -12.60 -7.75 -6.21
C TYR A 74 -13.35 -7.58 -7.54
N GLY A 75 -13.32 -8.62 -8.38
CA GLY A 75 -14.07 -8.65 -9.64
C GLY A 75 -13.58 -7.67 -10.71
N CYS A 76 -12.36 -7.14 -10.61
CA CYS A 76 -11.79 -6.28 -11.64
C CYS A 76 -11.46 -7.04 -12.93
N ASP A 77 -11.39 -6.32 -14.05
CA ASP A 77 -10.93 -6.87 -15.32
C ASP A 77 -9.48 -7.37 -15.22
N VAL A 78 -9.16 -8.47 -15.90
CA VAL A 78 -7.82 -9.10 -15.85
C VAL A 78 -6.69 -8.17 -16.28
N ASP A 79 -6.99 -7.21 -17.17
CA ASP A 79 -6.01 -6.25 -17.70
C ASP A 79 -5.84 -5.01 -16.79
N PHE A 80 -6.65 -4.87 -15.75
CA PHE A 80 -6.65 -3.70 -14.87
C PHE A 80 -5.42 -3.65 -13.91
N PRO A 81 -4.98 -4.75 -13.28
CA PRO A 81 -3.89 -4.71 -12.29
C PRO A 81 -2.52 -4.41 -12.88
N GLY A 82 -2.22 -4.89 -14.10
CA GLY A 82 -0.89 -4.78 -14.70
C GLY A 82 -0.38 -3.33 -14.85
N PRO A 83 -1.15 -2.43 -15.48
CA PRO A 83 -0.79 -1.02 -15.58
C PRO A 83 -0.63 -0.31 -14.23
N ILE A 84 -1.46 -0.68 -13.23
CA ILE A 84 -1.35 -0.15 -11.87
C ILE A 84 -0.04 -0.58 -11.22
N ALA A 85 0.28 -1.88 -11.28
CA ALA A 85 1.53 -2.40 -10.71
C ALA A 85 2.77 -1.68 -11.28
N LYS A 86 2.75 -1.35 -12.58
CA LYS A 86 3.82 -0.56 -13.22
C LYS A 86 3.91 0.86 -12.63
N ARG A 87 2.79 1.58 -12.54
CA ARG A 87 2.77 2.94 -11.98
C ARG A 87 3.15 2.95 -10.50
N THR A 88 2.69 1.97 -9.72
CA THR A 88 3.08 1.82 -8.32
C THR A 88 4.57 1.56 -8.17
N ARG A 89 5.17 0.69 -8.99
CA ARG A 89 6.62 0.47 -9.01
C ARG A 89 7.35 1.77 -9.30
N ASP A 90 6.94 2.49 -10.33
CA ASP A 90 7.58 3.75 -10.74
C ASP A 90 7.43 4.83 -9.64
N HIS A 91 6.27 4.90 -8.97
CA HIS A 91 6.05 5.76 -7.82
C HIS A 91 7.00 5.43 -6.65
N ILE A 92 7.08 4.15 -6.24
CA ILE A 92 7.97 3.72 -5.15
C ILE A 92 9.44 4.05 -5.50
N ALA A 93 9.84 3.80 -6.74
CA ALA A 93 11.20 4.10 -7.22
C ALA A 93 11.52 5.60 -7.17
N SER A 94 10.50 6.45 -7.31
CA SER A 94 10.66 7.91 -7.29
C SER A 94 10.68 8.52 -5.88
N CYS A 95 10.08 7.86 -4.89
CA CYS A 95 9.89 8.46 -3.57
C CYS A 95 10.98 8.12 -2.55
N THR A 96 11.74 7.03 -2.72
CA THR A 96 12.87 6.71 -1.84
C THR A 96 13.91 5.80 -2.52
N HIS A 97 15.17 5.93 -2.10
CA HIS A 97 16.27 5.07 -2.54
C HIS A 97 16.39 3.79 -1.71
N ALA A 98 15.62 3.66 -0.63
CA ALA A 98 15.64 2.47 0.23
C ALA A 98 15.00 1.24 -0.44
N ALA A 99 14.12 1.45 -1.43
CA ALA A 99 13.45 0.38 -2.15
C ALA A 99 14.37 -0.27 -3.18
N ARG A 100 14.35 -1.60 -3.24
CA ARG A 100 15.02 -2.41 -4.25
C ARG A 100 14.00 -3.35 -4.87
N PHE A 101 13.96 -3.43 -6.20
CA PHE A 101 13.03 -4.28 -6.94
C PHE A 101 13.78 -5.53 -7.41
N ILE A 102 13.22 -6.70 -7.13
CA ILE A 102 13.73 -8.02 -7.56
C ILE A 102 12.98 -8.54 -8.77
#